data_AF-A0A0S8GQM6-F1
#
_entry.id   AF-A0A0S8GQM6-F1
#
_cell.length_a   1.000
_cell.length_b   1.000
_cell.length_c   1.000
_cell.angle_alpha   90.00
_cell.angle_beta   90.00
_cell.angle_gamma   90.00
#
_symmetry.space_group_name_H-M   'P 1'
#
loop_
_entity.id
_entity.type
_entity.pdbx_description
1 polymer ?
#
loop_
_entity_poly.entity_id
_entity_poly.type
_entity_poly.pdbx_seq_one_letter_code
_entity_poly.pdbx_strand_id
1 'polypeptide(L)' 'MKDKVCETAAAPKLIFSCSGAADVGEIADRAARKMTREGAGMMFCLAG' A
#
# COMPACT_ATOMS: atom_id res chain seq x y z
N MET A 1 -27.71 12.54 -2.02
CA MET A 1 -26.65 11.54 -2.27
C MET A 1 -26.07 11.85 -3.64
N LYS A 2 -24.83 12.30 -3.71
CA LYS A 2 -24.13 12.55 -4.98
C LYS A 2 -23.10 11.45 -5.08
N ASP A 3 -23.35 10.49 -5.96
CA ASP A 3 -22.40 9.45 -6.35
C ASP A 3 -21.19 10.13 -7.00
N LYS A 4 -20.24 10.58 -6.17
CA LYS A 4 -18.90 10.88 -6.64
C LYS A 4 -18.29 9.55 -7.03
N VAL A 5 -18.21 9.29 -8.33
CA VAL A 5 -17.23 8.34 -8.87
C VAL A 5 -15.87 8.79 -8.35
N CYS A 6 -15.37 8.10 -7.34
CA CYS A 6 -13.96 8.08 -7.03
C CYS A 6 -13.28 7.54 -8.29
N GLU A 7 -12.33 8.29 -8.85
CA GLU A 7 -11.59 7.93 -10.07
C GLU A 7 -10.74 6.68 -9.79
N THR A 8 -11.40 5.52 -9.73
CA THR A 8 -10.88 4.27 -9.16
C THR A 8 -10.35 3.32 -10.22
N ALA A 9 -10.66 3.55 -11.49
CA ALA A 9 -10.22 2.66 -12.56
C ALA A 9 -8.70 2.77 -12.82
N ALA A 10 -8.08 3.92 -12.53
CA ALA A 10 -6.67 4.20 -12.84
C ALA A 10 -5.83 4.62 -11.63
N ALA A 11 -6.41 4.77 -10.44
CA ALA A 11 -5.64 5.15 -9.26
C ALA A 11 -4.72 4.00 -8.83
N PRO A 12 -3.44 4.28 -8.51
CA PRO A 12 -2.53 3.26 -8.02
C PRO A 12 -3.01 2.74 -6.66
N LYS A 13 -2.98 1.41 -6.50
CA LYS A 13 -3.26 0.76 -5.21
C LYS A 13 -2.13 1.11 -4.25
N LEU A 14 -2.47 1.67 -3.08
CA LEU A 14 -1.49 2.03 -2.07
C LEU A 14 -1.35 0.92 -1.02
N ILE A 15 -0.11 0.60 -0.65
CA ILE A 15 0.23 -0.39 0.36
C ILE A 15 0.82 0.35 1.57
N PHE A 16 0.10 0.32 2.69
CA PHE A 16 0.51 0.94 3.95
C PHE A 16 1.06 -0.11 4.90
N SER A 17 2.36 -0.40 4.81
CA SER A 17 3.05 -1.19 5.83
C SER A 17 3.71 -0.24 6.83
N CYS A 18 3.41 -0.39 8.12
CA CYS A 18 4.26 0.17 9.16
C CYS A 18 5.53 -0.69 9.17
N SER A 19 6.53 -0.31 8.37
CA SER A 19 7.81 -1.02 8.16
C SER A 19 8.69 -1.09 9.43
N GLY A 20 8.09 -1.09 10.63
CA GLY A 20 8.71 -0.91 11.93
C GLY A 20 9.07 -2.21 12.68
N ALA A 21 9.86 -2.01 13.75
CA ALA A 21 10.72 -2.95 14.49
C ALA A 21 10.07 -4.13 15.26
N ALA A 22 8.89 -4.61 14.85
CA ALA A 22 8.28 -5.82 15.40
C ALA A 22 8.38 -6.99 14.40
N ASP A 23 8.35 -8.24 14.87
CA ASP A 23 8.41 -9.43 13.99
C ASP A 23 7.31 -9.44 12.92
N VAL A 24 6.10 -9.03 13.32
CA VAL A 24 4.95 -8.87 12.40
C VAL A 24 5.13 -7.70 11.43
N GLY A 25 5.87 -6.66 11.83
CA GLY A 25 6.21 -5.50 10.99
C GLY A 25 7.20 -5.87 9.89
N GLU A 26 8.23 -6.66 10.22
CA GLU A 26 9.19 -7.21 9.25
C GLU A 26 8.50 -8.12 8.22
N ILE A 27 7.60 -9.00 8.67
CA ILE A 27 6.82 -9.86 7.76
C ILE A 27 5.93 -9.00 6.83
N ALA A 28 5.25 -8.00 7.39
CA ALA A 28 4.41 -7.08 6.61
C ALA A 28 5.22 -6.26 5.60
N ASP A 29 6.40 -5.76 5.99
CA ASP A 29 7.32 -5.03 5.12
C ASP A 29 7.79 -5.90 3.94
N ARG A 30 8.21 -7.14 4.20
CA ARG A 30 8.61 -8.09 3.14
C ARG A 30 7.48 -8.36 2.16
N ALA A 31 6.27 -8.59 2.66
CA ALA A 31 5.09 -8.80 1.82
C ALA A 31 4.79 -7.56 0.97
N ALA A 32 4.83 -6.37 1.57
CA ALA A 32 4.60 -5.11 0.88
C ALA A 32 5.65 -4.82 -0.21
N ARG A 33 6.93 -5.11 0.06
CA ARG A 33 8.01 -5.00 -0.95
C ARG A 33 7.81 -5.96 -2.11
N LYS A 34 7.42 -7.21 -1.83
CA LYS A 34 7.12 -8.20 -2.86
C LYS A 34 5.97 -7.72 -3.76
N MET A 35 4.85 -7.31 -3.16
CA MET A 35 3.68 -6.78 -3.87
C MET A 35 4.03 -5.56 -4.73
N THR A 36 4.93 -4.68 -4.25
CA THR A 36 5.39 -3.52 -5.02
C THR A 36 6.22 -3.93 -6.24
N ARG A 37 7.14 -4.89 -6.08
CA ARG A 37 7.96 -5.44 -7.18
C ARG A 37 7.12 -6.16 -8.23
N GLU A 38 6.05 -6.81 -7.81
CA GLU A 38 5.10 -7.51 -8.68
C GLU A 38 4.09 -6.56 -9.35
N GLY A 39 4.14 -5.25 -9.06
CA GLY A 39 3.24 -4.26 -9.65
C GLY A 39 1.80 -4.32 -9.10
N ALA A 40 1.58 -5.04 -8.00
CA ALA A 40 0.26 -5.15 -7.38
C ALA A 40 -0.18 -3.86 -6.66
N GLY A 41 0.76 -2.95 -6.35
CA GLY A 41 0.51 -1.65 -5.76
C GLY A 41 1.82 -0.88 -5.48
N MET A 42 1.71 0.33 -4.97
CA MET A 42 2.84 1.17 -4.55
C MET A 42 2.90 1.24 -3.03
N MET A 43 4.04 0.92 -2.44
CA MET A 43 4.28 1.15 -1.01
C MET A 43 4.27 2.65 -0.71
N PHE A 44 3.60 3.05 0.37
CA PHE A 44 3.47 4.45 0.77
C PHE A 44 3.48 4.59 2.31
N CYS A 45 4.15 5.62 2.82
CA CYS A 45 4.20 5.93 4.25
C CYS A 45 3.15 6.99 4.61
N LEU A 46 2.50 6.87 5.76
CA LEU A 46 1.58 7.92 6.26
C LEU A 46 2.26 9.27 6.48
N ALA A 47 3.60 9.31 6.60
CA ALA A 47 4.37 10.54 6.75
C ALA A 47 4.51 11.35 5.45
N GLY A 48 4.18 10.76 4.28
CA GLY A 48 4.34 11.38 2.96
C GLY A 48 5.70 11.11 2.35
#